data_AF-A0A7C5KBM0-F1
#
_entry.id   AF-A0A7C5KBM0-F1
#
_cell.length_a   1.000
_cell.length_b   1.000
_cell.length_c   1.000
_cell.angle_alpha   90.00
_cell.angle_beta   90.00
_cell.angle_gamma   90.00
#
_symmetry.space_group_name_H-M   'P 1'
#
loop_
_entity.id
_entity.type
_entity.pdbx_description
1 polymer ?
#
loop_
_entity_poly.entity_id
_entity_poly.type
_entity_poly.pdbx_seq_one_letter_code
_entity_poly.pdbx_strand_id
1 'polypeptide(L)'
;MEFEKNGAILQRDKETYAVVARIPCGILSLETMETISSVVKKYSIPIVKISSGQRIVLVGIKPDEIDSVWSDLKTGIGRALEPCLHYVQACPGTSVCRFGQKNSLEMGMKLENILYGLPTAAKLKIGVSGCPFNCGEAFTRDIGLIGTVKGWKLIFGGNSGRSPRIG
;
A
#
# COMPACT_ATOMS: atom_id res chain seq x y z
N MET A 1 2.96 24.82 1.77
CA MET A 1 2.15 23.84 2.50
C MET A 1 3.07 23.12 3.47
N GLU A 2 2.92 23.40 4.76
CA GLU A 2 3.87 23.10 5.83
C GLU A 2 3.76 21.64 6.36
N PHE A 3 3.17 20.73 5.58
CA PHE A 3 2.63 19.46 6.09
C PHE A 3 3.40 18.19 5.69
N GLU A 4 4.52 18.30 4.98
CA GLU A 4 5.16 17.11 4.37
C GLU A 4 6.56 16.87 4.92
N LYS A 5 6.65 16.50 6.20
CA LYS A 5 7.89 15.93 6.73
C LYS A 5 8.04 14.49 6.22
N ASN A 6 8.72 14.32 5.08
CA ASN A 6 9.12 13.02 4.53
C ASN A 6 7.97 11.98 4.43
N GLY A 7 6.82 12.35 3.86
CA GLY A 7 5.67 11.44 3.69
C GLY A 7 4.88 11.14 4.97
N ALA A 8 5.20 11.81 6.08
CA ALA A 8 4.38 11.78 7.30
C ALA A 8 3.10 12.61 7.13
N ILE A 9 2.04 12.20 7.82
CA ILE A 9 0.69 12.77 7.70
C ILE A 9 0.30 13.38 9.04
N LEU A 10 0.09 14.69 9.10
CA LEU A 10 -0.38 15.36 10.32
C LEU A 10 -1.76 14.81 10.75
N GLN A 11 -1.91 14.49 12.02
CA GLN A 11 -3.14 13.93 12.59
C GLN A 11 -4.10 15.03 13.07
N ARG A 12 -5.31 14.62 13.46
CA ARG A 12 -6.40 15.52 13.86
C ARG A 12 -6.05 16.39 15.07
N ASP A 13 -5.20 15.89 15.96
CA ASP A 13 -4.71 16.62 17.14
C ASP A 13 -3.79 17.80 16.77
N LYS A 14 -3.31 17.85 15.51
CA LYS A 14 -2.33 18.82 15.00
C LYS A 14 -0.97 18.79 15.71
N GLU A 15 -0.70 17.74 16.46
CA GLU A 15 0.54 17.57 17.23
C GLU A 15 1.29 16.31 16.78
N THR A 16 0.57 15.24 16.47
CA THR A 16 1.15 13.96 16.10
C THR A 16 1.02 13.66 14.62
N TYR A 17 1.81 12.70 14.16
CA TYR A 17 1.89 12.28 12.77
C TYR A 17 1.62 10.79 12.63
N ALA A 18 1.23 10.42 11.42
CA ALA A 18 1.20 9.04 10.97
C ALA A 18 2.21 8.82 9.85
N VAL A 19 2.84 7.66 9.84
CA VAL A 19 3.66 7.18 8.72
C VAL A 19 3.10 5.86 8.21
N VAL A 20 3.31 5.57 6.94
CA VAL A 20 2.87 4.33 6.31
C VAL A 20 4.09 3.57 5.85
N ALA A 21 4.26 2.34 6.34
CA ALA A 21 5.33 1.47 5.90
C ALA A 21 5.07 1.03 4.45
N ARG A 22 6.10 1.06 3.60
CA ARG A 22 6.01 0.51 2.25
C ARG A 22 6.06 -1.01 2.33
N ILE A 23 4.94 -1.65 2.02
CA ILE A 23 4.77 -3.10 2.03
C ILE A 23 4.13 -3.50 0.68
N PRO A 24 4.94 -3.71 -0.37
CA PRO A 24 4.45 -4.09 -1.69
C PRO A 24 3.57 -5.35 -1.61
N CYS A 25 2.39 -5.31 -2.22
CA CYS A 25 1.42 -6.42 -2.22
C CYS A 25 1.01 -6.94 -0.84
N GLY A 26 1.27 -6.19 0.25
CA GLY A 26 1.00 -6.65 1.61
C GLY A 26 1.85 -7.83 2.08
N ILE A 27 3.00 -8.11 1.44
CA ILE A 27 3.89 -9.21 1.82
C ILE A 27 4.90 -8.72 2.85
N LEU A 28 4.96 -9.40 4.00
CA LEU A 28 5.89 -9.11 5.09
C LEU A 28 6.84 -10.29 5.32
N SER A 29 8.13 -10.01 5.47
CA SER A 29 9.10 -10.96 6.03
C SER A 29 9.08 -10.93 7.57
N LEU A 30 9.60 -11.97 8.21
CA LEU A 30 9.81 -11.98 9.66
C LEU A 30 10.63 -10.77 10.12
N GLU A 31 11.73 -10.48 9.43
CA GLU A 31 12.58 -9.31 9.69
C GLU A 31 11.81 -7.99 9.65
N THR A 32 10.91 -7.81 8.67
CA THR A 32 10.09 -6.60 8.58
C THR A 32 9.09 -6.53 9.74
N MET A 33 8.50 -7.66 10.13
CA MET A 33 7.59 -7.72 11.29
C MET A 33 8.29 -7.38 12.60
N GLU A 34 9.49 -7.93 12.83
CA GLU A 34 10.33 -7.64 14.00
C GLU A 34 10.77 -6.18 14.02
N THR A 35 11.13 -5.63 12.87
CA THR A 35 11.50 -4.21 12.73
C THR A 35 10.32 -3.30 13.08
N ILE A 36 9.13 -3.54 12.52
CA ILE A 36 7.92 -2.76 12.84
C ILE A 36 7.58 -2.87 14.33
N SER A 37 7.63 -4.08 14.90
CA SER A 37 7.38 -4.32 16.33
C SER A 37 8.35 -3.53 17.23
N SER A 38 9.64 -3.54 16.87
CA SER A 38 10.69 -2.81 17.58
C SER A 38 10.49 -1.31 17.52
N VAL A 39 10.13 -0.76 16.35
CA VAL A 39 9.80 0.66 16.17
C VAL A 39 8.59 1.05 17.02
N VAL A 40 7.51 0.28 16.95
CA VAL A 40 6.29 0.53 17.74
C VAL A 40 6.62 0.58 19.24
N LYS A 41 7.43 -0.35 19.72
CA LYS A 41 7.87 -0.38 21.12
C LYS A 41 8.78 0.80 21.47
N LYS A 42 9.81 1.08 20.66
CA LYS A 42 10.82 2.12 20.92
C LYS A 42 10.22 3.52 21.02
N TYR A 43 9.28 3.84 20.13
CA TYR A 43 8.64 5.15 20.07
C TYR A 43 7.28 5.20 20.79
N SER A 44 6.93 4.14 21.52
CA SER A 44 5.64 4.02 22.23
C SER A 44 4.44 4.36 21.34
N ILE A 45 4.45 3.90 20.08
CA ILE A 45 3.45 4.24 19.08
C ILE A 45 2.09 3.64 19.51
N PRO A 46 1.06 4.46 19.76
CA PRO A 46 -0.17 3.99 20.37
C PRO A 46 -1.08 3.21 19.41
N ILE A 47 -0.95 3.43 18.10
CA ILE A 47 -1.86 2.86 17.11
C ILE A 47 -1.06 2.28 15.93
N VAL A 48 -1.30 0.98 15.68
CA VAL A 48 -0.87 0.26 14.50
C VAL A 48 -2.11 -0.15 13.71
N LYS A 49 -2.30 0.40 12.51
CA LYS A 49 -3.51 0.21 11.70
C LYS A 49 -3.19 -0.47 10.38
N ILE A 50 -3.90 -1.57 10.09
CA ILE A 50 -3.94 -2.17 8.76
C ILE A 50 -4.94 -1.37 7.90
N SER A 51 -4.49 -0.93 6.72
CA SER A 51 -5.31 -0.22 5.73
C SER A 51 -5.93 -1.18 4.70
N SER A 52 -6.97 -0.74 3.99
CA SER A 52 -7.60 -1.51 2.91
C SER A 52 -6.64 -1.88 1.78
N GLY A 53 -5.62 -1.05 1.53
CA GLY A 53 -4.57 -1.34 0.54
C GLY A 53 -3.49 -2.32 1.00
N GLN A 54 -3.76 -3.14 2.03
CA GLN A 54 -2.83 -4.12 2.60
C GLN A 54 -1.53 -3.51 3.17
N ARG A 55 -1.61 -2.29 3.74
CA ARG A 55 -0.45 -1.60 4.35
C ARG A 55 -0.58 -1.44 5.86
N ILE A 56 0.55 -1.27 6.54
CA ILE A 56 0.64 -0.93 7.97
C ILE A 56 0.87 0.57 8.12
N VAL A 57 0.04 1.21 8.95
CA VAL A 57 0.10 2.62 9.32
C VAL A 57 0.42 2.73 10.80
N LEU A 58 1.41 3.54 11.14
CA LEU A 58 1.83 3.83 12.51
C LEU A 58 1.40 5.25 12.84
N VAL A 59 0.58 5.43 13.89
CA VAL A 59 -0.07 6.72 14.20
C VAL A 59 0.26 7.14 15.63
N GLY A 60 0.54 8.43 15.83
CA GLY A 60 0.86 9.02 17.14
C GLY A 60 2.35 9.34 17.32
N ILE A 61 3.07 9.55 16.22
CA ILE A 61 4.51 9.85 16.23
C ILE A 61 4.72 11.34 16.44
N LYS A 62 5.68 11.74 17.31
CA LYS A 62 5.99 13.15 17.52
C LYS A 62 6.77 13.75 16.35
N PRO A 63 6.67 15.07 16.09
CA PRO A 63 7.27 15.69 14.92
C PRO A 63 8.80 15.51 14.84
N ASP A 64 9.48 15.56 15.97
CA ASP A 64 10.94 15.40 16.13
C ASP A 64 11.41 13.95 15.96
N GLU A 65 10.54 12.97 16.15
CA GLU A 65 10.86 11.54 16.05
C GLU A 65 10.77 10.99 14.61
N ILE A 66 10.09 11.71 13.69
CA ILE A 66 9.74 11.21 12.34
C ILE A 66 10.94 10.67 11.57
N ASP A 67 12.06 11.41 11.53
CA ASP A 67 13.23 10.99 10.75
C ASP A 67 13.92 9.77 11.38
N SER A 68 13.88 9.66 12.71
CA SER A 68 14.40 8.50 13.43
C SER A 68 13.53 7.26 13.20
N VAL A 69 12.21 7.43 13.21
CA VAL A 69 11.26 6.36 12.86
C VAL A 69 11.51 5.85 11.45
N TRP A 70 11.74 6.73 10.47
CA TRP A 70 12.06 6.31 9.11
C TRP A 70 13.38 5.54 9.01
N SER A 71 14.42 6.03 9.70
CA SER A 71 15.73 5.37 9.77
C SER A 71 15.63 3.96 10.36
N ASP A 72 14.81 3.78 11.39
CA ASP A 72 14.62 2.49 12.04
C ASP A 72 13.71 1.54 11.25
N LEU A 73 12.67 2.06 10.57
CA LEU A 73 11.71 1.25 9.82
C LEU A 73 12.34 0.56 8.62
N LYS A 74 13.25 1.22 7.89
CA LYS A 74 13.95 0.68 6.70
C LYS A 74 13.07 0.09 5.59
N THR A 75 11.75 0.28 5.65
CA THR A 75 10.81 -0.22 4.63
C THR A 75 10.74 0.70 3.40
N GLY A 76 11.20 1.95 3.54
CA GLY A 76 10.94 3.02 2.59
C GLY A 76 9.60 3.71 2.84
N ILE A 77 9.35 4.82 2.15
CA ILE A 77 8.17 5.65 2.38
C ILE A 77 6.97 5.08 1.61
N GLY A 78 5.92 4.67 2.34
CA GLY A 78 4.62 4.32 1.78
C GLY A 78 3.77 5.57 1.52
N ARG A 79 4.00 6.24 0.39
CA ARG A 79 3.32 7.51 0.06
C ARG A 79 1.78 7.43 0.18
N ALA A 80 1.17 8.52 0.62
CA ALA A 80 -0.26 8.56 1.00
C ALA A 80 -0.96 9.88 0.69
N LEU A 81 -0.20 10.95 0.42
CA LEU A 81 -0.74 12.28 0.13
C LEU A 81 -0.47 12.67 -1.32
N GLU A 82 0.72 12.34 -1.79
CA GLU A 82 1.27 12.77 -3.08
C GLU A 82 0.53 12.13 -4.26
N PRO A 83 0.45 12.81 -5.41
CA PRO A 83 -0.08 12.25 -6.65
C PRO A 83 0.95 11.29 -7.27
N CYS A 84 1.00 10.08 -6.73
CA CYS A 84 1.88 8.99 -7.16
C CYS A 84 1.19 7.63 -6.92
N LEU A 85 1.91 6.53 -7.16
CA LEU A 85 1.51 5.21 -6.66
C LEU A 85 1.38 5.23 -5.13
N HIS A 86 0.22 4.83 -4.61
CA HIS A 86 -0.04 4.66 -3.18
C HIS A 86 0.14 3.22 -2.73
N TYR A 87 -0.32 2.27 -3.54
CA TYR A 87 -0.14 0.84 -3.31
C TYR A 87 -0.55 0.00 -4.53
N VAL A 88 0.01 -1.19 -4.58
CA VAL A 88 -0.50 -2.32 -5.36
C VAL A 88 -1.05 -3.36 -4.39
N GLN A 89 -2.37 -3.54 -4.40
CA GLN A 89 -3.07 -4.58 -3.66
C GLN A 89 -3.13 -5.84 -4.51
N ALA A 90 -2.64 -6.96 -4.00
CA ALA A 90 -2.66 -8.22 -4.74
C ALA A 90 -3.23 -9.35 -3.89
N CYS A 91 -4.00 -10.24 -4.52
CA CYS A 91 -4.36 -11.50 -3.88
C CYS A 91 -3.21 -12.52 -3.98
N PRO A 92 -3.26 -13.65 -3.25
CA PRO A 92 -2.16 -14.61 -3.27
C PRO A 92 -1.89 -15.25 -4.64
N GLY A 93 -2.89 -15.31 -5.54
CA GLY A 93 -2.75 -15.86 -6.89
C GLY A 93 -2.29 -17.33 -6.89
N THR A 94 -1.67 -17.76 -7.98
CA THR A 94 -1.13 -19.13 -8.10
C THR A 94 0.02 -19.44 -7.14
N SER A 95 0.59 -18.44 -6.47
CA SER A 95 1.66 -18.65 -5.49
C SER A 95 1.18 -19.38 -4.23
N VAL A 96 -0.11 -19.25 -3.89
CA VAL A 96 -0.69 -19.86 -2.67
C VAL A 96 -2.12 -20.36 -2.88
N CYS A 97 -2.94 -19.64 -3.63
CA CYS A 97 -4.37 -19.93 -3.73
C CYS A 97 -4.68 -21.01 -4.76
N ARG A 98 -5.40 -22.06 -4.36
CA ARG A 98 -5.90 -23.13 -5.25
C ARG A 98 -6.80 -22.65 -6.40
N PHE A 99 -7.37 -21.46 -6.31
CA PHE A 99 -8.24 -20.87 -7.35
C PHE A 99 -7.48 -19.90 -8.26
N GLY A 100 -6.20 -19.64 -7.99
CA GLY A 100 -5.39 -18.75 -8.80
C GLY A 100 -5.27 -19.27 -10.24
N GLN A 101 -5.47 -18.38 -11.21
CA GLN A 101 -5.23 -18.67 -12.64
C GLN A 101 -3.94 -18.01 -13.14
N LYS A 102 -3.50 -16.94 -12.46
CA LYS A 102 -2.23 -16.25 -12.70
C LYS A 102 -1.55 -15.88 -11.39
N ASN A 103 -0.24 -15.64 -11.45
CA ASN A 103 0.55 -15.18 -10.32
C ASN A 103 0.35 -13.67 -10.11
N SER A 104 -0.60 -13.30 -9.24
CA SER A 104 -0.89 -11.90 -8.92
C SER A 104 0.16 -11.25 -8.04
N LEU A 105 0.84 -11.99 -7.17
CA LEU A 105 1.91 -11.43 -6.34
C LEU A 105 3.10 -11.01 -7.21
N GLU A 106 3.55 -11.88 -8.11
CA GLU A 106 4.65 -11.55 -9.04
C GLU A 106 4.29 -10.35 -9.94
N MET A 107 3.09 -10.34 -10.53
CA MET A 107 2.63 -9.22 -11.33
C MET A 107 2.53 -7.93 -10.51
N GLY A 108 1.99 -8.01 -9.29
CA GLY A 108 1.87 -6.88 -8.40
C GLY A 108 3.22 -6.29 -8.00
N MET A 109 4.20 -7.14 -7.67
CA MET A 109 5.58 -6.71 -7.37
C MET A 109 6.24 -6.04 -8.56
N LYS A 110 6.05 -6.56 -9.78
CA LYS A 110 6.57 -5.93 -11.01
C LYS A 110 6.00 -4.53 -11.20
N LEU A 111 4.68 -4.37 -11.07
CA LEU A 111 4.02 -3.07 -11.21
C LEU A 111 4.46 -2.09 -10.13
N GLU A 112 4.59 -2.56 -8.89
CA GLU A 112 5.05 -1.73 -7.79
C GLU A 112 6.47 -1.22 -8.06
N ASN A 113 7.41 -2.08 -8.45
CA ASN A 113 8.80 -1.68 -8.75
C ASN A 113 8.90 -0.70 -9.93
N ILE A 114 8.05 -0.86 -10.95
CA ILE A 114 8.04 0.04 -12.12
C ILE A 114 7.52 1.43 -11.75
N LEU A 115 6.47 1.49 -10.93
CA LEU A 115 5.74 2.72 -10.66
C LEU A 115 6.18 3.43 -9.38
N TYR A 116 6.94 2.75 -8.52
CA TYR A 116 7.43 3.33 -7.28
C TYR A 116 8.32 4.55 -7.55
N GLY A 117 7.98 5.68 -6.93
CA GLY A 117 8.70 6.95 -7.12
C GLY A 117 8.33 7.73 -8.38
N LEU A 118 7.55 7.16 -9.30
CA LEU A 118 7.07 7.89 -10.48
C LEU A 118 5.90 8.82 -10.11
N PRO A 119 5.93 10.10 -10.53
CA PRO A 119 4.81 11.00 -10.36
C PRO A 119 3.65 10.61 -11.29
N THR A 120 2.42 10.81 -10.85
CA THR A 120 1.20 10.59 -11.62
C THR A 120 0.30 11.81 -11.55
N ALA A 121 -0.72 11.90 -12.42
CA ALA A 121 -1.65 13.05 -12.41
C ALA A 121 -2.53 13.12 -11.15
N ALA A 122 -2.74 11.97 -10.48
CA ALA A 122 -3.52 11.83 -9.26
C ALA A 122 -3.01 10.64 -8.43
N LYS A 123 -3.60 10.43 -7.24
CA LYS A 123 -3.32 9.26 -6.38
C LYS A 123 -3.64 7.96 -7.11
N LEU A 124 -2.64 7.13 -7.37
CA LEU A 124 -2.78 5.87 -8.13
C LEU A 124 -2.84 4.66 -7.19
N LYS A 125 -3.91 3.86 -7.31
CA LYS A 125 -4.09 2.59 -6.60
C LYS A 125 -4.28 1.48 -7.62
N ILE A 126 -3.62 0.35 -7.40
CA ILE A 126 -3.67 -0.79 -8.32
C ILE A 126 -4.22 -2.02 -7.60
N GLY A 127 -5.10 -2.76 -8.27
CA GLY A 127 -5.64 -4.03 -7.77
C GLY A 127 -5.29 -5.17 -8.71
N VAL A 128 -4.64 -6.21 -8.21
CA VAL A 128 -4.20 -7.38 -8.98
C VAL A 128 -4.82 -8.65 -8.41
N SER A 129 -5.75 -9.22 -9.18
CA SER A 129 -6.45 -10.44 -8.83
C SER A 129 -5.99 -11.58 -9.72
N GLY A 130 -5.51 -12.68 -9.16
CA GLY A 130 -5.05 -13.84 -9.93
C GLY A 130 -6.16 -14.66 -10.60
N CYS A 131 -7.44 -14.37 -10.32
CA CYS A 131 -8.60 -15.06 -10.90
C CYS A 131 -9.86 -14.15 -10.87
N PRO A 132 -10.97 -14.54 -11.52
CA PRO A 132 -12.19 -13.74 -11.59
C PRO A 132 -12.91 -13.46 -10.26
N PHE A 133 -12.55 -14.14 -9.16
CA PHE A 133 -13.12 -13.85 -7.82
C PHE A 133 -12.75 -12.47 -7.28
N ASN A 134 -11.74 -11.83 -7.89
CA ASN A 134 -11.43 -10.43 -7.67
C ASN A 134 -11.06 -10.05 -6.22
N CYS A 135 -10.39 -10.93 -5.47
CA CYS A 135 -9.96 -10.63 -4.09
C CYS A 135 -8.98 -9.45 -4.00
N GLY A 136 -8.31 -9.08 -5.10
CA GLY A 136 -7.46 -7.89 -5.19
C GLY A 136 -8.21 -6.58 -5.50
N GLU A 137 -9.55 -6.62 -5.54
CA GLU A 137 -10.44 -5.47 -5.76
C GLU A 137 -10.19 -4.71 -7.10
N ALA A 138 -9.73 -5.42 -8.13
CA ALA A 138 -9.29 -4.82 -9.41
C ALA A 138 -10.33 -3.88 -10.05
N PHE A 139 -11.63 -4.18 -9.96
CA PHE A 139 -12.70 -3.34 -10.52
C PHE A 139 -12.83 -1.94 -9.92
N THR A 140 -12.39 -1.74 -8.67
CA THR A 140 -12.60 -0.48 -7.93
C THR A 140 -11.30 0.29 -7.70
N ARG A 141 -10.20 -0.19 -8.30
CA ARG A 141 -8.90 0.49 -8.32
C ARG A 141 -8.74 1.30 -9.60
N ASP A 142 -7.86 2.29 -9.57
CA ASP A 142 -7.59 3.16 -10.72
C ASP A 142 -7.07 2.33 -11.91
N ILE A 143 -6.24 1.32 -11.63
CA ILE A 143 -5.84 0.27 -12.56
C ILE A 143 -6.15 -1.10 -11.93
N GLY A 144 -6.83 -1.96 -12.67
CA GLY A 144 -7.16 -3.32 -12.26
C GLY A 144 -6.62 -4.37 -13.21
N LEU A 145 -6.07 -5.46 -12.67
CA LEU A 145 -5.72 -6.65 -13.44
C LEU A 145 -6.45 -7.88 -12.88
N ILE A 146 -7.10 -8.64 -13.77
CA ILE A 146 -7.73 -9.91 -13.43
C ILE A 146 -7.12 -11.02 -14.28
N GLY A 147 -6.53 -12.01 -13.61
CA GLY A 147 -5.99 -13.21 -14.23
C GLY A 147 -7.11 -14.08 -14.81
N THR A 148 -6.91 -14.52 -16.04
CA THR A 148 -7.76 -15.48 -16.75
C THR A 148 -6.89 -16.54 -17.38
N VAL A 149 -7.48 -17.67 -17.79
CA VAL A 149 -6.76 -18.71 -18.54
C VAL A 149 -6.08 -18.17 -19.81
N LYS A 150 -6.67 -17.16 -20.47
CA LYS A 150 -6.16 -16.56 -21.71
C LYS A 150 -5.12 -15.46 -21.49
N GLY A 151 -4.91 -14.99 -20.27
CA GLY A 151 -4.03 -13.84 -19.98
C GLY A 151 -4.59 -12.92 -18.91
N TRP A 152 -4.23 -11.65 -18.96
CA TRP A 152 -4.70 -10.61 -18.03
C TRP A 152 -5.81 -9.77 -18.66
N LYS A 153 -6.93 -9.60 -17.95
CA LYS A 153 -7.92 -8.58 -18.25
C LYS A 153 -7.52 -7.28 -17.54
N LEU A 154 -7.32 -6.22 -18.31
CA LEU A 154 -7.06 -4.87 -17.82
C LEU A 154 -8.38 -4.13 -17.60
N ILE A 155 -8.47 -3.41 -16.49
CA ILE A 155 -9.57 -2.55 -16.08
C ILE A 155 -8.98 -1.18 -15.73
N PHE A 156 -9.69 -0.09 -16.03
CA PHE A 156 -9.19 1.27 -15.78
C PHE A 156 -10.30 2.20 -15.31
N GLY A 157 -9.97 3.10 -14.39
CA GLY A 157 -10.87 4.17 -13.96
C GLY A 157 -11.82 3.78 -12.84
N GLY A 158 -11.63 2.64 -12.18
CA GLY A 158 -12.37 2.26 -10.98
C GLY A 158 -12.16 3.23 -9.82
N ASN A 159 -13.13 3.32 -8.92
CA ASN A 159 -13.05 4.19 -7.75
C ASN A 159 -13.80 3.59 -6.56
N SER A 160 -13.15 3.53 -5.40
CA SER A 160 -13.75 3.11 -4.12
C SER A 160 -13.95 4.26 -3.13
N GLY A 161 -13.91 5.51 -3.61
CA GLY A 161 -14.01 6.73 -2.81
C GLY A 161 -15.41 7.35 -2.84
N ARG A 162 -15.48 8.68 -2.78
CA ARG A 162 -16.73 9.45 -2.69
C ARG A 162 -17.72 9.18 -3.83
N SER A 163 -17.21 8.90 -5.04
CA SER A 163 -18.02 8.61 -6.23
C SER A 163 -17.64 7.21 -6.73
N PRO A 164 -18.18 6.15 -6.08
CA PRO A 164 -17.79 4.79 -6.36
C PRO A 164 -18.20 4.39 -7.77
N ARG A 165 -17.31 3.69 -8.47
CA ARG A 165 -17.58 3.17 -9.81
C ARG A 165 -16.69 1.97 -10.11
N ILE A 166 -17.23 1.08 -10.94
CA ILE A 166 -16.48 0.01 -11.58
C ILE A 166 -15.80 0.61 -12.81
N GLY A 167 -14.53 0.24 -13.02
CA GLY A 167 -13.79 0.58 -14.24
C GLY A 167 -14.05 -0.36 -15.41
#